data_AF-A0A9E5M6Y5-F1
#
_entry.id   AF-A0A9E5M6Y5-F1
#
_cell.length_a   1.000
_cell.length_b   1.000
_cell.length_c   1.000
_cell.angle_alpha   90.00
_cell.angle_beta   90.00
_cell.angle_gamma   90.00
#
_symmetry.space_group_name_H-M   'P 1'
#
loop_
_entity.id
_entity.type
_entity.pdbx_description
1 polymer ?
#
loop_
_entity_poly.entity_id
_entity_poly.type
_entity_poly.pdbx_seq_one_letter_code
_entity_poly.pdbx_strand_id
1 'polypeptide(L)'
;AEVTGMSKSGVFAHFGSREELQISVIREYHDRFESEVFYPALSCARGLPRLQKLFDNWMQRTSTEIDSGCIYISGAVEFDDRPGPVRDALASSVNTWQNALQRAVAQAQEEKHLSSKADSLQVAFEIHGLILALHYEARFLRNPGAAERARQGFTTIVSRNTP
;
A
#
# COMPACT_ATOMS: atom_id res chain seq x y z
N ALA A 1 -19.61 18.55 3.14
CA ALA A 1 -20.63 19.55 3.46
C ALA A 1 -21.12 19.33 4.89
N GLU A 2 -21.97 18.33 5.16
CA GLU A 2 -22.46 18.04 6.52
C GLU A 2 -21.32 17.73 7.50
N VAL A 3 -20.43 16.78 7.18
CA VAL A 3 -19.29 16.40 8.04
C VAL A 3 -18.31 17.56 8.24
N THR A 4 -18.17 18.44 7.26
CA THR A 4 -17.23 19.58 7.29
C THR A 4 -17.87 20.85 7.83
N GLY A 5 -19.15 20.85 8.17
CA GLY A 5 -19.91 22.06 8.55
C GLY A 5 -20.02 23.12 7.44
N MET A 6 -19.71 22.76 6.18
CA MET A 6 -19.70 23.68 5.04
C MET A 6 -20.95 23.52 4.18
N SER A 7 -21.40 24.60 3.54
CA SER A 7 -22.40 24.51 2.48
C SER A 7 -21.85 23.73 1.28
N LYS A 8 -22.74 23.15 0.45
CA LYS A 8 -22.32 22.49 -0.81
C LYS A 8 -21.53 23.46 -1.69
N SER A 9 -21.99 24.69 -1.85
CA SER A 9 -21.29 25.73 -2.62
C SER A 9 -19.91 26.07 -2.03
N GLY A 10 -19.77 26.07 -0.70
CA GLY A 10 -18.48 26.27 -0.04
C GLY A 10 -17.49 25.15 -0.37
N VAL A 11 -17.92 23.89 -0.35
CA VAL A 11 -17.06 22.76 -0.76
C VAL A 11 -16.67 22.89 -2.25
N PHE A 12 -17.63 23.19 -3.13
CA PHE A 12 -17.35 23.40 -4.55
C PHE A 12 -16.39 24.57 -4.81
N ALA A 13 -16.40 25.62 -3.98
CA ALA A 13 -15.46 26.74 -4.13
C ALA A 13 -14.00 26.34 -3.89
N HIS A 14 -13.73 25.29 -3.10
CA HIS A 14 -12.36 24.81 -2.85
C HIS A 14 -11.86 23.82 -3.91
N PHE A 15 -12.74 22.94 -4.40
CA PHE A 15 -12.33 21.83 -5.26
C PHE A 15 -12.79 21.96 -6.71
N GLY A 16 -13.74 22.84 -7.01
CA GLY A 16 -14.30 23.04 -8.35
C GLY A 16 -15.23 21.93 -8.83
N SER A 17 -14.91 20.66 -8.57
CA SER A 17 -15.73 19.51 -8.95
C SER A 17 -15.66 18.37 -7.92
N ARG A 18 -16.58 17.40 -8.05
CA ARG A 18 -16.55 16.17 -7.25
C ARG A 18 -15.32 15.32 -7.59
N GLU A 19 -14.97 15.24 -8.87
CA GLU A 19 -13.81 14.47 -9.33
C GLU A 19 -12.51 15.05 -8.76
N GLU A 20 -12.35 16.37 -8.78
CA GLU A 20 -11.15 17.02 -8.23
C GLU A 20 -11.06 16.86 -6.71
N LEU A 21 -12.20 16.87 -6.01
CA LEU A 21 -12.25 16.50 -4.60
C LEU A 21 -11.76 15.06 -4.38
N GLN A 22 -12.23 14.10 -5.18
CA GLN A 22 -11.79 12.70 -5.06
C GLN A 22 -10.29 12.54 -5.35
N ILE A 23 -9.77 13.22 -6.38
CA ILE A 23 -8.34 13.22 -6.70
C ILE A 23 -7.53 13.83 -5.56
N SER A 24 -8.00 14.94 -4.98
CA SER A 24 -7.35 15.60 -3.83
C SER A 24 -7.30 14.68 -2.62
N VAL A 25 -8.37 13.91 -2.36
CA VAL A 25 -8.40 12.90 -1.29
C VAL A 25 -7.40 11.77 -1.55
N ILE A 26 -7.29 11.29 -2.80
CA ILE A 26 -6.30 10.26 -3.18
C ILE A 26 -4.87 10.78 -2.96
N ARG A 27 -4.58 12.03 -3.36
CA ARG A 27 -3.26 12.65 -3.16
C ARG A 27 -2.92 12.80 -1.68
N GLU A 28 -3.83 13.35 -0.89
CA GLU A 28 -3.64 13.48 0.56
C GLU A 28 -3.45 12.10 1.23
N TYR A 29 -4.20 11.09 0.79
CA TYR A 29 -4.01 9.72 1.27
C TYR A 29 -2.62 9.19 0.91
N HIS A 30 -2.17 9.44 -0.32
CA HIS A 30 -0.85 9.05 -0.78
C HIS A 30 0.27 9.69 0.04
N ASP A 31 0.20 11.00 0.27
CA ASP A 31 1.21 11.74 1.03
C ASP A 31 1.32 11.21 2.48
N ARG A 32 0.17 10.94 3.12
CA ARG A 32 0.13 10.32 4.44
C ARG A 32 0.71 8.91 4.42
N PHE A 33 0.31 8.10 3.44
CA PHE A 33 0.82 6.75 3.29
C PHE A 33 2.34 6.73 3.14
N GLU A 34 2.91 7.61 2.30
CA GLU A 34 4.36 7.74 2.16
C GLU A 34 5.04 8.11 3.48
N SER A 35 4.46 9.08 4.21
CA SER A 35 5.01 9.55 5.48
C SER A 35 5.05 8.48 6.58
N GLU A 36 4.07 7.58 6.59
CA GLU A 36 3.92 6.57 7.63
C GLU A 36 4.55 5.22 7.24
N VAL A 37 4.57 4.90 5.95
CA VAL A 37 5.02 3.59 5.46
C VAL A 37 6.41 3.66 4.87
N PHE A 38 6.66 4.62 3.98
CA PHE A 38 7.87 4.66 3.17
C PHE A 38 9.03 5.37 3.87
N TYR A 39 8.86 6.63 4.28
CA TYR A 39 9.96 7.40 4.89
C TYR A 39 10.55 6.75 6.14
N PRO A 40 9.77 6.13 7.05
CA PRO A 40 10.33 5.44 8.20
C PRO A 40 11.21 4.25 7.80
N ALA A 41 10.89 3.56 6.70
CA ALA A 41 11.70 2.44 6.21
C ALA A 41 13.04 2.89 5.61
N LEU A 42 13.13 4.13 5.11
CA LEU A 42 14.39 4.67 4.59
C LEU A 42 15.46 4.83 5.68
N SER A 43 15.05 4.97 6.95
CA SER A 43 15.97 5.01 8.09
C SER A 43 16.65 3.66 8.37
N CYS A 44 16.09 2.57 7.85
CA CYS A 44 16.70 1.25 7.96
C CYS A 44 17.82 1.06 6.93
N ALA A 45 18.77 0.19 7.29
CA ALA A 45 19.83 -0.25 6.39
C ALA A 45 19.25 -0.76 5.06
N ARG A 46 19.98 -0.53 3.96
CA ARG A 46 19.61 -0.99 2.62
C ARG A 46 19.43 -2.51 2.61
N GLY A 47 18.56 -2.98 1.71
CA GLY A 47 18.26 -4.40 1.53
C GLY A 47 17.13 -4.93 2.41
N LEU A 48 17.27 -6.16 2.92
CA LEU A 48 16.20 -6.87 3.63
C LEU A 48 15.66 -6.12 4.86
N PRO A 49 16.46 -5.41 5.69
CA PRO A 49 15.92 -4.65 6.83
C PRO A 49 14.90 -3.59 6.40
N ARG A 50 15.17 -2.87 5.31
CA ARG A 50 14.24 -1.89 4.74
C ARG A 50 13.02 -2.55 4.12
N LEU A 51 13.19 -3.65 3.40
CA LEU A 51 12.07 -4.41 2.82
C LEU A 51 11.09 -4.92 3.89
N GLN A 52 11.63 -5.50 4.97
CA GLN A 52 10.86 -5.91 6.14
C GLN A 52 10.11 -4.73 6.74
N LYS A 53 10.78 -3.59 6.93
CA LYS A 53 10.16 -2.39 7.51
C LYS A 53 9.02 -1.84 6.65
N LEU A 54 9.18 -1.84 5.32
CA LEU A 54 8.10 -1.47 4.39
C LEU A 54 6.88 -2.37 4.56
N PHE A 55 7.10 -3.69 4.61
CA PHE A 55 6.05 -4.68 4.80
C PHE A 55 5.35 -4.50 6.16
N ASP A 56 6.12 -4.35 7.24
CA ASP A 56 5.61 -4.17 8.61
C ASP A 56 4.76 -2.90 8.73
N ASN A 57 5.24 -1.78 8.20
CA ASN A 57 4.51 -0.52 8.26
C ASN A 57 3.19 -0.61 7.49
N TRP A 58 3.16 -1.30 6.34
CA TRP A 58 1.91 -1.47 5.60
C TRP A 58 0.94 -2.43 6.31
N MET A 59 1.43 -3.53 6.90
CA MET A 59 0.56 -4.38 7.74
C MET A 59 -0.06 -3.58 8.89
N GLN A 60 0.73 -2.74 9.56
CA GLN A 60 0.24 -1.87 10.62
C GLN A 60 -0.82 -0.89 10.09
N ARG A 61 -0.56 -0.23 8.95
CA ARG A 61 -1.50 0.71 8.35
C ARG A 61 -2.81 0.03 7.95
N THR A 62 -2.72 -1.11 7.29
CA THR A 62 -3.89 -1.93 6.90
C THR A 62 -4.71 -2.32 8.12
N SER A 63 -4.04 -2.59 9.25
CA SER A 63 -4.70 -2.93 10.52
C SER A 63 -5.37 -1.72 11.18
N THR A 64 -4.70 -0.55 11.20
CA THR A 64 -5.26 0.71 11.71
C THR A 64 -6.46 1.16 10.86
N GLU A 65 -6.44 0.89 9.56
CA GLU A 65 -7.52 1.21 8.62
C GLU A 65 -8.56 0.09 8.48
N ILE A 66 -8.59 -0.91 9.37
CA ILE A 66 -9.57 -2.00 9.29
C ILE A 66 -11.01 -1.48 9.27
N ASP A 67 -11.30 -0.38 9.96
CA ASP A 67 -12.66 0.18 10.02
C ASP A 67 -12.94 1.20 8.91
N SER A 68 -11.95 2.00 8.50
CA SER A 68 -12.11 3.03 7.45
C SER A 68 -11.91 2.51 6.03
N GLY A 69 -11.02 1.55 5.84
CA GLY A 69 -10.69 0.93 4.55
C GLY A 69 -9.48 1.58 3.91
N CYS A 70 -8.61 0.76 3.32
CA CYS A 70 -7.45 1.24 2.58
C CYS A 70 -7.90 1.72 1.20
N ILE A 71 -7.69 3.00 0.90
CA ILE A 71 -8.10 3.61 -0.38
C ILE A 71 -7.46 2.89 -1.57
N TYR A 72 -6.20 2.44 -1.44
CA TYR A 72 -5.53 1.68 -2.49
C TYR A 72 -6.18 0.34 -2.81
N ILE A 73 -6.83 -0.30 -1.83
CA ILE A 73 -7.43 -1.63 -2.01
C ILE A 73 -8.92 -1.50 -2.33
N SER A 74 -9.67 -0.82 -1.47
CA SER A 74 -11.12 -0.63 -1.68
C SER A 74 -11.41 0.27 -2.88
N GLY A 75 -10.62 1.34 -3.06
CA GLY A 75 -10.76 2.22 -4.23
C GLY A 75 -10.41 1.52 -5.54
N ALA A 76 -9.45 0.59 -5.54
CA ALA A 76 -9.11 -0.15 -6.76
C ALA A 76 -10.30 -0.97 -7.25
N VAL A 77 -11.04 -1.59 -6.33
CA VAL A 77 -12.29 -2.32 -6.65
C VAL A 77 -13.43 -1.37 -7.04
N GLU A 78 -13.51 -0.17 -6.48
CA GLU A 78 -14.58 0.78 -6.81
C GLU A 78 -14.40 1.41 -8.21
N PHE A 79 -13.15 1.60 -8.65
CA PHE A 79 -12.80 2.37 -9.85
C PHE A 79 -12.18 1.55 -10.99
N ASP A 80 -12.01 0.22 -10.85
CA ASP A 80 -11.37 -0.62 -11.87
C ASP A 80 -12.02 -0.50 -13.26
N ASP A 81 -13.35 -0.59 -13.31
CA ASP A 81 -14.20 -0.54 -14.51
C ASP A 81 -14.75 0.87 -14.78
N ARG A 82 -14.17 1.90 -14.16
CA ARG A 82 -14.58 3.31 -14.33
C ARG A 82 -13.43 4.13 -14.91
N PRO A 83 -13.23 4.11 -16.24
CA PRO A 83 -12.22 4.94 -16.88
C PRO A 83 -12.42 6.41 -16.53
N GLY A 84 -11.33 7.09 -16.15
CA GLY A 84 -11.36 8.51 -15.86
C GLY A 84 -10.27 8.98 -14.89
N PRO A 85 -10.18 10.31 -14.67
CA PRO A 85 -9.09 10.92 -13.92
C PRO A 85 -8.90 10.39 -12.49
N VAL A 86 -10.00 10.04 -11.82
CA VAL A 86 -9.96 9.48 -10.45
C VAL A 86 -9.30 8.10 -10.43
N ARG A 87 -9.66 7.23 -11.38
CA ARG A 87 -9.03 5.91 -11.56
C ARG A 87 -7.55 6.05 -11.87
N ASP A 88 -7.20 6.97 -12.76
CA ASP A 88 -5.81 7.18 -13.18
C ASP A 88 -4.95 7.71 -12.04
N ALA A 89 -5.48 8.65 -11.24
CA ALA A 89 -4.81 9.12 -10.02
C ALA A 89 -4.56 7.97 -9.04
N LEU A 90 -5.58 7.12 -8.79
CA LEU A 90 -5.45 5.98 -7.90
C LEU A 90 -4.42 4.95 -8.42
N ALA A 91 -4.52 4.58 -9.70
CA ALA A 91 -3.60 3.64 -10.33
C ALA A 91 -2.16 4.16 -10.29
N SER A 92 -1.96 5.46 -10.50
CA SER A 92 -0.64 6.10 -10.37
C SER A 92 -0.09 5.95 -8.94
N SER A 93 -0.87 6.26 -7.91
CA SER A 93 -0.44 6.13 -6.51
C SER A 93 -0.10 4.69 -6.14
N VAL A 94 -0.91 3.72 -6.57
CA VAL A 94 -0.65 2.28 -6.34
C VAL A 94 0.63 1.83 -7.07
N ASN A 95 0.83 2.26 -8.32
CA ASN A 95 2.03 1.94 -9.09
C ASN A 95 3.31 2.52 -8.48
N THR A 96 3.26 3.76 -7.96
CA THR A 96 4.39 4.37 -7.24
C THR A 96 4.86 3.47 -6.11
N TRP A 97 3.91 2.94 -5.34
CA TRP A 97 4.22 2.01 -4.25
C TRP A 97 4.75 0.67 -4.75
N GLN A 98 4.09 0.02 -5.73
CA GLN A 98 4.56 -1.28 -6.23
C GLN A 98 6.00 -1.19 -6.77
N ASN A 99 6.32 -0.09 -7.45
CA ASN A 99 7.67 0.21 -7.89
C ASN A 99 8.65 0.39 -6.72
N ALA A 100 8.22 1.01 -5.60
CA ALA A 100 9.04 1.15 -4.41
C ALA A 100 9.35 -0.20 -3.74
N LEU A 101 8.36 -1.08 -3.66
CA LEU A 101 8.53 -2.43 -3.14
C LEU A 101 9.49 -3.25 -4.02
N GLN A 102 9.32 -3.21 -5.34
CA GLN A 102 10.24 -3.88 -6.27
C GLN A 102 11.68 -3.36 -6.13
N ARG A 103 11.87 -2.04 -6.00
CA ARG A 103 13.19 -1.45 -5.75
C ARG A 103 13.79 -1.94 -4.43
N ALA A 104 13.00 -2.09 -3.37
CA ALA A 104 13.49 -2.61 -2.09
C ALA A 104 13.93 -4.08 -2.20
N VAL A 105 13.23 -4.89 -3.00
CA VAL A 105 13.64 -6.27 -3.31
C VAL A 105 14.97 -6.28 -4.07
N ALA A 106 15.10 -5.46 -5.12
CA ALA A 106 16.35 -5.35 -5.88
C ALA A 106 17.53 -4.93 -4.98
N GLN A 107 17.32 -3.95 -4.08
CA GLN A 107 18.33 -3.56 -3.09
C GLN A 107 18.69 -4.72 -2.15
N ALA A 108 17.74 -5.58 -1.78
CA ALA A 108 18.05 -6.75 -0.97
C ALA A 108 18.92 -7.77 -1.72
N GLN A 109 18.81 -7.84 -3.05
CA GLN A 109 19.70 -8.64 -3.89
C GLN A 109 21.09 -8.02 -4.03
N GLU A 110 21.18 -6.70 -4.22
CA GLU A 110 22.46 -5.96 -4.26
C GLU A 110 23.28 -6.20 -2.98
N GLU A 111 22.62 -6.16 -1.83
CA GLU A 111 23.22 -6.39 -0.51
C GLU A 111 23.40 -7.88 -0.18
N LYS A 112 23.11 -8.79 -1.12
CA LYS A 112 23.20 -10.26 -0.97
C LYS A 112 22.34 -10.84 0.16
N HIS A 113 21.34 -10.11 0.62
CA HIS A 113 20.33 -10.64 1.55
C HIS A 113 19.32 -11.54 0.85
N LEU A 114 19.08 -11.29 -0.43
CA LEU A 114 18.34 -12.17 -1.34
C LEU A 114 19.26 -12.64 -2.47
N SER A 115 18.97 -13.82 -3.00
CA SER A 115 19.65 -14.42 -4.14
C SER A 115 19.48 -13.56 -5.38
N SER A 116 20.56 -13.35 -6.13
CA SER A 116 20.53 -12.68 -7.43
C SER A 116 19.75 -13.46 -8.50
N LYS A 117 19.44 -14.74 -8.24
CA LYS A 117 18.60 -15.59 -9.10
C LYS A 117 17.11 -15.45 -8.81
N ALA A 118 16.73 -14.81 -7.70
CA ALA A 118 15.33 -14.58 -7.37
C ALA A 118 14.72 -13.60 -8.38
N ASP A 119 13.51 -13.88 -8.85
CA ASP A 119 12.75 -12.94 -9.67
C ASP A 119 12.19 -11.82 -8.77
N SER A 120 12.75 -10.62 -8.91
CA SER A 120 12.36 -9.46 -8.12
C SER A 120 10.88 -9.07 -8.31
N LEU A 121 10.33 -9.27 -9.50
CA LEU A 121 8.92 -8.99 -9.78
C LEU A 121 8.03 -9.99 -9.07
N GLN A 122 8.38 -11.28 -9.13
CA GLN A 122 7.62 -12.32 -8.45
C GLN A 122 7.63 -12.12 -6.92
N VAL A 123 8.79 -11.81 -6.33
CA VAL A 123 8.88 -11.55 -4.88
C VAL A 123 8.04 -10.34 -4.49
N ALA A 124 8.10 -9.24 -5.24
CA ALA A 124 7.29 -8.05 -4.96
C ALA A 124 5.78 -8.34 -5.11
N PHE A 125 5.39 -9.10 -6.15
CA PHE A 125 4.01 -9.51 -6.38
C PHE A 125 3.45 -10.33 -5.21
N GLU A 126 4.21 -11.31 -4.73
CA GLU A 126 3.79 -12.17 -3.62
C GLU A 126 3.66 -11.40 -2.32
N ILE A 127 4.61 -10.50 -2.03
CA ILE A 127 4.53 -9.60 -0.86
C ILE A 127 3.29 -8.72 -0.95
N HIS A 128 2.99 -8.14 -2.12
CA HIS A 128 1.77 -7.35 -2.31
C HIS A 128 0.50 -8.22 -2.13
N GLY A 129 0.52 -9.45 -2.65
CA GLY A 129 -0.58 -10.42 -2.47
C GLY A 129 -0.90 -10.71 -1.00
N LEU A 130 0.12 -10.82 -0.13
CA LEU A 130 -0.10 -10.99 1.31
C LEU A 130 -0.83 -9.81 1.94
N ILE A 131 -0.59 -8.60 1.45
CA ILE A 131 -1.21 -7.37 1.97
C ILE A 131 -2.67 -7.29 1.53
N LEU A 132 -2.95 -7.65 0.28
CA LEU A 132 -4.33 -7.76 -0.22
C LEU A 132 -5.11 -8.84 0.54
N ALA A 133 -4.50 -10.00 0.77
CA ALA A 133 -5.11 -11.08 1.55
C ALA A 133 -5.35 -10.65 3.01
N LEU A 134 -4.38 -9.99 3.65
CA LEU A 134 -4.54 -9.45 5.00
C LEU A 134 -5.72 -8.47 5.08
N HIS A 135 -5.83 -7.56 4.11
CA HIS A 135 -6.94 -6.61 4.07
C HIS A 135 -8.29 -7.34 4.02
N TYR A 136 -8.42 -8.33 3.12
CA TYR A 136 -9.64 -9.11 2.99
C TYR A 136 -9.95 -9.92 4.27
N GLU A 137 -8.98 -10.66 4.78
CA GLU A 137 -9.12 -11.52 5.96
C GLU A 137 -9.44 -10.71 7.23
N ALA A 138 -8.75 -9.59 7.45
CA ALA A 138 -8.90 -8.81 8.68
C ALA A 138 -10.11 -7.87 8.64
N ARG A 139 -10.41 -7.23 7.50
CA ARG A 139 -11.53 -6.27 7.38
C ARG A 139 -12.84 -6.95 7.04
N PHE A 140 -12.86 -7.75 5.98
CA PHE A 140 -14.11 -8.33 5.48
C PHE A 140 -14.51 -9.56 6.30
N LEU A 141 -13.61 -10.52 6.45
CA LEU A 141 -13.90 -11.76 7.19
C LEU A 141 -13.73 -11.65 8.71
N ARG A 142 -12.97 -10.65 9.19
CA ARG A 142 -12.64 -10.45 10.62
C ARG A 142 -11.95 -11.66 11.25
N ASN A 143 -11.12 -12.35 10.46
CA ASN A 143 -10.45 -13.55 10.91
C ASN A 143 -9.33 -13.22 11.91
N PRO A 144 -9.37 -13.76 13.14
CA PRO A 144 -8.27 -13.60 14.06
C PRO A 144 -7.02 -14.31 13.53
N GLY A 145 -5.86 -13.72 13.76
CA GLY A 145 -4.58 -14.29 13.31
C GLY A 145 -4.22 -14.00 11.85
N ALA A 146 -4.95 -13.12 11.15
CA ALA A 146 -4.66 -12.78 9.75
C ALA A 146 -3.28 -12.12 9.58
N ALA A 147 -2.92 -11.22 10.51
CA ALA A 147 -1.63 -10.53 10.50
C ALA A 147 -0.45 -11.51 10.69
N GLU A 148 -0.60 -12.47 11.59
CA GLU A 148 0.38 -13.52 11.87
C GLU A 148 0.61 -14.41 10.64
N ARG A 149 -0.48 -14.77 9.92
CA ARG A 149 -0.37 -15.51 8.65
C ARG A 149 0.35 -14.70 7.58
N ALA A 150 0.05 -13.41 7.45
CA ALA A 150 0.75 -12.53 6.51
C ALA A 150 2.25 -12.45 6.83
N ARG A 151 2.62 -12.29 8.12
CA ARG A 151 4.02 -12.31 8.57
C ARG A 151 4.72 -13.63 8.27
N GLN A 152 4.07 -14.75 8.55
CA GLN A 152 4.60 -16.07 8.24
C GLN A 152 4.83 -16.23 6.73
N GLY A 153 3.87 -15.78 5.91
CA GLY A 153 3.99 -15.75 4.45
C GLY A 153 5.20 -14.95 3.98
N PHE A 154 5.40 -13.75 4.52
CA PHE A 154 6.56 -12.91 4.20
C PHE A 154 7.87 -13.61 4.57
N THR A 155 7.97 -14.17 5.77
CA THR A 155 9.15 -14.94 6.20
C THR A 155 9.44 -16.09 5.24
N THR A 156 8.42 -16.85 4.83
CA THR A 156 8.59 -17.95 3.87
C THR A 156 9.04 -17.46 2.49
N ILE A 157 8.51 -16.33 1.99
CA ILE A 157 8.97 -15.71 0.74
C ILE A 157 10.45 -15.33 0.84
N VAL A 158 10.86 -14.71 1.95
CA VAL A 158 12.26 -14.33 2.16
C VAL A 158 13.15 -15.56 2.25
N SER A 159 12.82 -16.53 3.11
CA SER A 159 13.65 -17.72 3.36
C SER A 159 13.89 -18.57 2.12
N ARG A 160 12.94 -18.68 1.19
CA ARG A 160 13.16 -19.43 -0.05
C ARG A 160 14.00 -18.68 -1.09
N ASN A 161 14.19 -17.37 -0.89
CA ASN A 161 14.94 -16.49 -1.78
C ASN A 161 16.25 -15.99 -1.15
N THR A 162 16.62 -16.43 0.05
CA THR A 162 17.96 -16.17 0.60
C THR A 162 19.02 -16.97 -0.18
N PRO A 163 20.28 -16.50 -0.25
CA PRO A 163 21.36 -17.18 -0.96
C PRO A 163 21.64 -18.62 -0.51
#